data_AF-T0LNC5-F1
#
_entry.id   AF-T0LNC5-F1
#
_cell.length_a   1.000
_cell.length_b   1.000
_cell.length_c   1.000
_cell.angle_alpha   90.00
_cell.angle_beta   90.00
_cell.angle_gamma   90.00
#
_symmetry.space_group_name_H-M   'P 1'
#
loop_
_entity.id
_entity.type
_entity.pdbx_description
1 polymer ?
#
loop_
_entity_poly.entity_id
_entity_poly.type
_entity_poly.pdbx_seq_one_letter_code
_entity_poly.pdbx_strand_id
1 'polypeptide(L)' 'MVGREVSFKTDKKAASPAEEVLQIQDLTVKDARGIEAVKELNLSVKAGEIVGIAGNLAQSC' A
#
# COMPACT_ATOMS: atom_id res chain seq x y z
N MET A 1 10.15 -20.84 -18.92
CA MET A 1 10.50 -21.32 -17.57
C MET A 1 11.88 -21.95 -17.67
N VAL A 2 12.89 -21.39 -17.01
CA VAL A 2 14.26 -21.94 -17.03
C VAL A 2 14.65 -22.19 -15.58
N GLY A 3 14.81 -23.47 -15.23
CA GLY A 3 15.13 -23.92 -13.89
C GLY A 3 16.58 -23.61 -13.53
N ARG A 4 16.77 -22.73 -12.55
CA ARG A 4 17.96 -22.69 -11.70
C ARG A 4 17.44 -22.76 -10.27
N GLU A 5 17.94 -23.71 -9.49
CA GLU A 5 17.74 -23.71 -8.04
C GLU A 5 18.50 -22.51 -7.47
N VAL A 6 17.77 -21.42 -7.25
CA VAL A 6 18.31 -20.26 -6.55
C VAL A 6 18.03 -20.48 -5.07
N SER A 7 19.07 -20.78 -4.30
CA SER A 7 18.98 -20.84 -2.84
C SER A 7 18.84 -19.42 -2.29
N PHE A 8 17.61 -18.95 -2.09
CA PHE A 8 17.30 -17.65 -1.48
C PHE A 8 17.49 -17.70 0.04
N LYS A 9 18.71 -17.93 0.51
CA LYS A 9 19.05 -17.70 1.92
C LYS A 9 19.67 -16.32 2.05
N THR A 10 18.83 -15.30 1.95
CA THR A 10 19.19 -13.95 2.38
C THR A 10 18.74 -13.81 3.82
N ASP A 11 19.68 -13.55 4.73
CA ASP A 11 19.39 -13.16 6.11
C ASP A 11 18.67 -11.81 6.12
N LYS A 12 17.34 -11.85 5.98
CA LYS A 12 16.48 -10.68 6.10
C LYS A 12 16.44 -10.31 7.59
N LYS A 13 17.23 -9.31 7.98
CA LYS A 13 17.02 -8.64 9.28
C LYS A 13 15.58 -8.14 9.33
N ALA A 14 14.93 -8.28 10.48
CA ALA A 14 13.61 -7.69 10.71
C ALA A 14 13.69 -6.19 10.43
N ALA A 15 12.75 -5.66 9.63
CA ALA A 15 12.64 -4.23 9.43
C ALA A 15 12.43 -3.57 10.80
N SER A 16 13.17 -2.51 11.09
CA SER A 16 12.93 -1.62 12.22
C SER A 16 12.35 -0.33 11.63
N PRO A 17 11.01 -0.24 11.48
CA PRO A 17 10.39 0.94 10.89
C PRO A 17 10.66 2.12 11.81
N ALA A 18 11.15 3.22 11.25
CA ALA A 18 11.45 4.42 12.02
C ALA A 18 10.15 5.22 12.27
N GLU A 19 10.27 6.54 12.36
CA GLU A 19 9.14 7.43 12.62
C GLU A 19 8.11 7.40 11.48
N GLU A 20 6.87 7.79 11.80
CA GLU A 20 5.80 7.95 10.82
C GLU A 20 6.12 9.13 9.90
N VAL A 21 6.21 8.88 8.60
CA VAL A 21 6.58 9.88 7.60
C VAL A 21 5.39 10.36 6.77
N LEU A 22 4.33 9.57 6.71
CA LEU A 22 3.09 9.92 6.04
C LEU A 22 1.92 9.52 6.95
N GLN A 23 1.04 10.48 7.20
CA GLN A 23 -0.21 10.27 7.93
C GLN A 23 -1.37 10.83 7.11
N ILE A 24 -2.37 9.99 6.84
CA ILE A 24 -3.62 10.35 6.19
C ILE A 24 -4.74 10.03 7.17
N GLN A 25 -5.59 11.00 7.45
CA GLN A 25 -6.76 10.84 8.30
C GLN A 25 -8.02 11.27 7.54
N ASP A 26 -9.06 10.44 7.61
CA ASP A 26 -10.41 10.68 7.06
C ASP A 26 -10.45 11.24 5.63
N LEU A 27 -9.59 10.72 4.75
CA LEU A 27 -9.52 11.17 3.37
C LEU A 27 -10.73 10.68 2.58
N THR A 28 -11.57 11.61 2.14
CA THR A 28 -12.69 11.36 1.23
C THR A 28 -12.47 12.11 -0.08
N VAL A 29 -12.49 11.39 -1.20
CA VAL A 29 -12.29 11.93 -2.54
C VAL A 29 -13.49 11.58 -3.40
N LYS A 30 -14.07 12.59 -4.05
CA LYS A 30 -15.18 12.43 -4.99
C LYS A 30 -14.67 12.41 -6.42
N ASP A 31 -15.25 11.55 -7.25
CA ASP A 31 -15.01 11.56 -8.69
C ASP A 31 -15.83 12.65 -9.40
N ALA A 32 -15.65 12.78 -10.72
CA ALA A 32 -16.38 13.76 -11.54
C ALA A 32 -17.91 13.54 -11.56
N ARG A 33 -18.39 12.36 -11.16
CA ARG A 33 -19.82 12.03 -11.06
C ARG A 33 -20.38 12.37 -9.66
N GLY A 34 -19.54 12.87 -8.76
CA GLY A 34 -19.90 13.18 -7.38
C GLY A 34 -19.95 11.95 -6.46
N ILE A 35 -19.50 10.79 -6.94
CA ILE A 35 -19.46 9.54 -6.17
C ILE A 35 -18.14 9.49 -5.38
N GLU A 36 -18.20 9.03 -4.14
CA GLU A 36 -17.01 8.82 -3.31
C GLU A 36 -16.14 7.71 -3.90
N ALA A 37 -15.01 8.09 -4.50
CA ALA A 37 -14.00 7.19 -5.05
C ALA A 37 -13.05 6.68 -3.96
N VAL A 38 -12.81 7.52 -2.94
CA VAL A 38 -12.13 7.15 -1.70
C VAL A 38 -13.04 7.59 -0.57
N LYS A 39 -13.31 6.69 0.37
CA LYS A 39 -14.20 6.94 1.50
C LYS A 39 -13.43 6.74 2.80
N GLU A 40 -13.27 7.82 3.56
CA GLU A 40 -12.72 7.82 4.93
C GLU A 40 -11.41 7.03 5.07
N LEU A 41 -10.48 7.20 4.12
CA LEU A 41 -9.22 6.49 4.13
C LEU A 41 -8.31 7.03 5.22
N ASN A 42 -7.94 6.14 6.13
CA ASN A 42 -6.94 6.36 7.17
C ASN A 42 -5.71 5.50 6.87
N LEU A 43 -4.54 6.11 6.69
CA LEU A 43 -3.30 5.42 6.33
C LEU A 43 -2.10 6.07 7.03
N SER A 44 -1.28 5.27 7.70
CA SER A 44 0.03 5.68 8.20
C SER A 44 1.14 4.87 7.55
N VAL A 45 2.23 5.53 7.17
CA VAL A 45 3.42 4.89 6.58
C VAL A 45 4.65 5.33 7.34
N LYS A 46 5.48 4.36 7.73
CA LYS A 46 6.71 4.60 8.50
C LYS A 46 7.94 4.70 7.60
N ALA A 47 8.97 5.38 8.06
CA ALA A 47 10.22 5.50 7.31
C ALA A 47 10.85 4.11 7.07
N GLY A 48 11.20 3.83 5.81
CA GLY A 48 11.76 2.56 5.36
C GLY A 48 10.71 1.49 5.00
N GLU A 49 9.43 1.79 5.13
CA GLU A 49 8.34 0.90 4.72
C GLU A 49 8.07 1.02 3.21
N ILE A 50 7.91 -0.11 2.52
CA ILE A 50 7.51 -0.17 1.12
C ILE A 50 6.06 -0.63 1.07
N VAL A 51 5.13 0.30 0.83
CA VAL A 51 3.69 0.03 0.79
C VAL A 51 3.22 -0.12 -0.66
N GLY A 52 2.56 -1.24 -0.95
CA GLY A 52 1.90 -1.48 -2.24
C GLY A 52 0.40 -1.24 -2.15
N ILE A 53 -0.13 -0.37 -3.01
CA ILE A 53 -1.58 -0.14 -3.13
C ILE A 53 -2.08 -0.92 -4.36
N ALA A 54 -3.10 -1.75 -4.16
CA ALA A 54 -3.77 -2.48 -5.24
C ALA A 54 -5.27 -2.28 -5.13
N GLY A 55 -5.93 -2.07 -6.26
CA GLY A 55 -7.38 -1.95 -6.37
C GLY A 55 -7.90 -2.86 -7.46
N ASN A 56 -9.03 -3.51 -7.20
CA ASN A 56 -9.80 -4.14 -8.27
C ASN A 56 -10.51 -3.04 -9.08
N LEU A 57 -10.71 -3.27 -10.37
CA LEU A 57 -11.59 -2.42 -11.18
C LEU A 57 -12.96 -2.37 -10.48
N ALA A 58 -13.33 -1.18 -10.00
CA ALA A 58 -14.61 -0.95 -9.36
C ALA A 58 -15.72 -1.25 -10.38
N GLN A 59 -16.27 -2.46 -10.34
CA GLN A 59 -17.50 -2.79 -11.03
C GLN A 59 -18.61 -2.10 -10.25
N SER A 60 -19.06 -0.97 -10.78
CA SER A 60 -20.38 -0.43 -10.50
C SER A 60 -21.41 -1.48 -10.93
N CYS A 61 -21.88 -2.27 -9.96
CA CYS A 61 -23.11 -3.04 -10.03
C CYS A 61 -24.18 -2.27 -9.26
#